data_AF-A0A7V9R5W1-F1
#
_entry.id   AF-A0A7V9R5W1-F1
#
_cell.length_a   1.000
_cell.length_b   1.000
_cell.length_c   1.000
_cell.angle_alpha   90.00
_cell.angle_beta   90.00
_cell.angle_gamma   90.00
#
_symmetry.space_group_name_H-M   'P 1'
#
loop_
_entity.id
_entity.type
_entity.pdbx_description
1 polymer ?
#
loop_
_entity_poly.entity_id
_entity_poly.type
_entity_poly.pdbx_seq_one_letter_code
_entity_poly.pdbx_strand_id
1 'polypeptide(L)'
;MKKAQLLIIINLLTMLLAINLLSEHRTKSYFGGLPWYGWAGVGVFLAIAGVWFAIRDARRARRLLEEPVPPKAASDQVSQISKEDLERLAPDAPDYPHPVIFPERCIGCHACVDACPHDVLAIVNGIASPVARDQCMEDTACQVECPVSPKACIVINTTKKIKPRPVPVRDPSFMTNVPGCYIIGDVSGTPLIKNAANEGADVIKHIAHELNNGAGVEPKAEVDVVIVGIGPAGLSAAIAAKQFKFRYVGIEQDKVLATIDAYPKGKYVFFKPESMASRGTIAVDGAGEQREKILDSWIETMNTNGVLINEGESCKSIKKAEDGDYFVVQTERGSEREKVGYRARRIVLALGNRGTPMKLKVPGEEMKITRDERTEDKVKYKLTDPTVYRRKRLVVVGAGNSAIEAAVDLVARRNGDQIAFLSENEINEVTLVIRSDMKNDLKFLNKLQVYQCIDEGKIKAYFGTGIKEIRDAEIVLMNARTSEEKLTIPNDYIFAMIGGDRPTRFLESIGIKIA
;
A
#
# COMPACT_ATOMS: atom_id res chain seq x y z
N MET A 1 27.16 8.40 -27.76
CA MET A 1 26.28 8.69 -28.92
C MET A 1 25.51 7.43 -29.29
N LYS A 2 24.17 7.48 -29.48
CA LYS A 2 23.39 6.28 -29.86
C LYS A 2 23.80 5.82 -31.28
N LYS A 3 23.83 4.51 -31.57
CA LYS A 3 24.21 3.96 -32.90
C LYS A 3 23.49 4.65 -34.07
N ALA A 4 22.22 5.00 -33.88
CA ALA A 4 21.42 5.73 -34.88
C ALA A 4 21.89 7.17 -35.14
N GLN A 5 22.36 7.89 -34.12
CA GLN A 5 22.90 9.25 -34.28
C GLN A 5 24.25 9.21 -35.00
N LEU A 6 25.08 8.21 -34.71
CA LEU A 6 26.36 7.99 -35.39
C LEU A 6 26.15 7.70 -36.89
N LEU A 7 25.16 6.87 -37.23
CA LEU A 7 24.83 6.57 -38.63
C LEU A 7 24.32 7.80 -39.40
N ILE A 8 23.49 8.64 -38.78
CA ILE A 8 23.01 9.88 -39.41
C ILE A 8 24.16 10.85 -39.65
N ILE A 9 25.03 11.02 -38.65
CA ILE A 9 26.19 11.91 -38.77
C ILE A 9 27.15 11.41 -39.87
N ILE A 10 27.42 10.10 -39.92
CA ILE A 10 28.28 9.51 -40.97
C ILE A 10 27.66 9.72 -42.35
N ASN A 11 26.36 9.48 -42.53
CA ASN A 11 25.67 9.69 -43.81
C ASN A 11 25.65 11.17 -44.23
N LEU A 12 25.40 12.08 -43.28
CA LEU A 12 25.44 13.52 -43.55
C LEU A 12 26.85 13.95 -43.98
N LEU A 13 27.88 13.47 -43.28
CA LEU A 13 29.27 13.76 -43.62
C LEU A 13 29.67 13.17 -44.98
N THR A 14 29.24 11.95 -45.32
CA THR A 14 29.51 11.35 -46.64
C THR A 14 28.78 12.11 -47.75
N MET A 15 27.54 12.54 -47.52
CA MET A 15 26.80 13.36 -48.48
C MET A 15 27.49 14.72 -48.71
N LEU A 16 27.90 15.40 -47.63
CA LEU A 16 28.63 16.67 -47.73
C LEU A 16 29.98 16.51 -48.44
N LEU A 17 30.69 15.41 -48.18
CA LEU A 17 31.97 15.09 -48.84
C LEU A 17 31.76 14.83 -50.35
N ALA A 18 30.71 14.09 -50.72
CA ALA A 18 30.37 13.81 -52.11
C ALA A 18 29.97 15.09 -52.88
N ILE A 19 29.19 15.97 -52.26
CA ILE A 19 28.82 17.27 -52.86
C ILE A 19 30.06 18.14 -53.08
N ASN A 20 31.02 18.12 -52.14
CA ASN A 20 32.28 18.85 -52.28
C ASN A 20 33.17 18.28 -53.40
N LEU A 21 33.20 16.95 -53.57
CA LEU A 21 34.00 16.29 -54.62
C LEU A 21 33.41 16.47 -56.04
N LEU A 22 32.09 16.59 -56.16
CA LEU A 22 31.39 16.78 -57.44
C LEU A 22 31.29 18.25 -57.89
N SER A 23 31.78 19.18 -57.06
CA SER A 23 31.79 20.62 -57.31
C SER A 23 33.00 21.03 -58.17
N GLU A 24 32.97 20.78 -59.48
CA GLU A 24 34.09 21.10 -60.40
C GLU A 24 34.20 22.58 -60.83
N HIS A 25 33.35 23.49 -60.32
CA HIS A 25 33.42 24.91 -60.69
C HIS A 25 33.62 25.84 -59.49
N ARG A 26 34.84 26.39 -59.41
CA ARG A 26 35.38 27.26 -58.35
C ARG A 26 34.91 28.74 -58.37
N THR A 27 33.88 29.13 -59.12
CA THR A 27 33.63 30.57 -59.39
C THR A 27 32.19 31.08 -59.20
N LYS A 28 31.35 30.45 -58.36
CA LYS A 28 30.08 31.09 -57.95
C LYS A 28 29.86 31.04 -56.44
N SER A 29 29.45 32.18 -55.90
CA SER A 29 29.28 32.47 -54.48
C SER A 29 28.57 31.37 -53.71
N TYR A 30 29.35 30.62 -52.93
CA TYR A 30 28.87 29.60 -52.01
C TYR A 30 28.43 30.27 -50.70
N PHE A 31 27.12 30.29 -50.42
CA PHE A 31 26.62 30.75 -49.13
C PHE A 31 26.90 29.66 -48.09
N GLY A 32 27.80 29.92 -47.14
CA GLY A 32 28.12 28.95 -46.07
C GLY A 32 28.84 27.68 -46.53
N GLY A 33 29.57 27.71 -47.65
CA GLY A 33 30.42 26.58 -48.09
C GLY A 33 29.72 25.47 -48.88
N LEU A 34 28.42 25.61 -49.17
CA LEU A 34 27.67 24.70 -50.05
C LEU A 34 26.94 25.49 -51.15
N PRO A 35 26.79 24.92 -52.36
CA PRO A 35 25.96 25.49 -53.40
C PRO A 35 24.48 25.43 -52.99
N TRP A 36 23.63 26.23 -53.64
CA TRP A 36 22.19 26.28 -53.33
C TRP A 36 21.52 24.90 -53.40
N TYR A 37 21.93 24.04 -54.34
CA TYR A 37 21.45 22.67 -54.47
C TYR A 37 21.96 21.76 -53.34
N GLY A 38 23.11 22.06 -52.73
CA GLY A 38 23.61 21.38 -51.53
C GLY A 38 22.74 21.68 -50.31
N TRP A 39 22.37 22.95 -50.10
CA TRP A 39 21.43 23.33 -49.05
C TRP A 39 20.02 22.77 -49.26
N ALA A 40 19.53 22.75 -50.51
CA ALA A 40 18.28 22.09 -50.86
C ALA A 40 18.33 20.59 -50.54
N GLY A 41 19.44 19.92 -50.84
CA GLY A 41 19.66 18.51 -50.51
C GLY A 41 19.64 18.24 -49.00
N VAL A 42 20.28 19.10 -48.19
CA VAL A 42 20.24 18.99 -46.71
C VAL A 42 18.81 19.19 -46.18
N GLY A 43 18.07 20.17 -46.72
CA GLY A 43 16.69 20.41 -46.33
C GLY A 43 15.78 19.22 -46.61
N VAL A 44 15.89 18.62 -47.81
CA VAL A 44 15.14 17.42 -48.20
C VAL A 44 15.53 16.23 -47.32
N PHE A 45 16.83 16.04 -47.05
CA PHE A 45 17.30 14.97 -46.17
C PHE A 45 16.75 15.09 -44.75
N LEU A 46 16.75 16.29 -44.17
CA LEU A 46 16.19 16.53 -42.83
C LEU A 46 14.68 16.30 -42.79
N ALA A 47 13.94 16.70 -43.84
CA ALA A 47 12.51 16.44 -43.94
C ALA A 47 12.20 14.94 -44.04
N ILE A 48 12.93 14.19 -44.88
CA ILE A 48 12.78 12.73 -45.02
C ILE A 48 13.14 12.02 -43.71
N ALA A 49 14.24 12.44 -43.05
CA ALA A 49 14.63 11.90 -41.75
C ALA A 49 13.56 12.18 -40.68
N GLY A 50 12.99 13.39 -40.65
CA GLY A 50 11.91 13.76 -39.75
C GLY A 50 10.65 12.92 -39.95
N VAL A 51 10.21 12.74 -41.19
CA VAL A 51 9.07 11.86 -41.54
C VAL A 51 9.35 10.41 -41.17
N TRP A 52 10.57 9.92 -41.41
CA TRP A 52 10.97 8.56 -41.03
C TRP A 52 10.94 8.37 -39.51
N PHE A 53 11.41 9.34 -38.71
CA PHE A 53 11.30 9.30 -37.25
C PHE A 53 9.85 9.36 -36.77
N ALA A 54 9.00 10.21 -37.37
CA ALA A 54 7.58 10.29 -37.02
C ALA A 54 6.85 8.97 -37.31
N ILE A 55 7.12 8.34 -38.47
CA ILE A 55 6.57 7.02 -38.82
C ILE A 55 7.12 5.94 -37.89
N ARG A 56 8.40 5.99 -37.53
CA ARG A 56 9.01 5.03 -36.61
C ARG A 56 8.42 5.14 -35.20
N ASP A 57 8.21 6.35 -34.69
CA ASP A 57 7.63 6.59 -33.37
C ASP A 57 6.13 6.26 -33.36
N ALA A 58 5.40 6.55 -34.44
CA ALA A 58 4.02 6.08 -34.60
C ALA A 58 3.92 4.55 -34.66
N ARG A 59 4.84 3.88 -35.38
CA ARG A 59 4.93 2.40 -35.42
C ARG A 59 5.39 1.82 -34.08
N ARG A 60 6.23 2.52 -33.32
CA ARG A 60 6.64 2.12 -31.97
C ARG A 60 5.50 2.27 -30.97
N ALA A 61 4.74 3.36 -31.03
CA ALA A 61 3.53 3.56 -30.23
C ALA A 61 2.48 2.48 -30.54
N ARG A 62 2.35 2.10 -31.82
CA ARG A 62 1.47 1.00 -32.23
C ARG A 62 1.97 -0.39 -31.77
N ARG A 63 3.28 -0.65 -31.85
CA ARG A 63 3.88 -1.88 -31.28
C ARG A 63 3.74 -1.98 -29.76
N LEU A 64 3.81 -0.86 -29.02
CA LEU A 64 3.57 -0.86 -27.57
C LEU A 64 2.12 -1.17 -27.20
N LEU A 65 1.18 -0.99 -28.14
CA LEU A 65 -0.23 -1.35 -27.99
C LEU A 65 -0.53 -2.78 -28.47
N GLU A 66 0.35 -3.35 -29.29
CA GLU A 66 0.20 -4.68 -29.91
C GLU A 66 1.20 -5.73 -29.35
N GLU A 67 2.11 -5.35 -28.45
CA GLU A 67 3.01 -6.29 -27.78
C GLU A 67 2.17 -7.22 -26.87
N PRO A 68 2.23 -8.55 -27.07
CA PRO A 68 1.61 -9.47 -26.14
C PRO A 68 2.23 -9.22 -24.76
N VAL A 69 1.36 -9.15 -23.75
CA VAL A 69 1.78 -9.09 -22.35
C VAL A 69 2.86 -10.16 -22.16
N PRO A 70 4.05 -9.80 -21.63
CA PRO A 70 5.08 -10.80 -21.37
C PRO A 70 4.41 -11.92 -20.55
N PRO A 71 4.64 -13.20 -20.92
CA PRO A 71 4.11 -14.29 -20.13
C PRO A 71 4.53 -14.04 -18.69
N LYS A 72 3.58 -14.21 -17.77
CA LYS A 72 3.81 -14.17 -16.34
C LYS A 72 5.15 -14.86 -16.11
N ALA A 73 6.16 -14.12 -15.65
CA ALA A 73 7.47 -14.71 -15.40
C ALA A 73 7.18 -15.94 -14.55
N ALA A 74 7.53 -17.12 -15.08
CA ALA A 74 7.35 -18.37 -14.38
C ALA A 74 8.02 -18.16 -13.02
N SER A 75 7.23 -18.22 -11.96
CA SER A 75 7.58 -17.73 -10.63
C SER A 75 8.56 -18.64 -9.89
N ASP A 76 9.45 -19.32 -10.60
CA ASP A 76 10.32 -20.36 -10.04
C ASP A 76 11.82 -20.03 -10.14
N GLN A 77 12.20 -18.81 -10.53
CA GLN A 77 13.61 -18.36 -10.50
C GLN A 77 13.80 -16.99 -9.84
N VAL A 78 13.46 -16.87 -8.55
CA VAL A 78 13.97 -15.76 -7.73
C VAL A 78 14.59 -16.33 -6.46
N SER A 79 15.79 -16.92 -6.59
CA SER A 79 16.55 -17.38 -5.42
C SER A 79 18.03 -17.66 -5.68
N GLN A 80 18.68 -16.98 -6.63
CA GLN A 80 20.16 -16.97 -6.64
C GLN A 80 20.66 -15.55 -6.85
N ILE A 81 21.13 -14.94 -5.75
CA ILE A 81 22.04 -13.80 -5.82
C ILE A 81 23.30 -14.26 -6.55
N SER A 82 23.81 -13.48 -7.50
CA SER A 82 25.09 -13.81 -8.13
C SER A 82 26.19 -13.77 -7.08
N LYS A 83 27.25 -14.57 -7.24
CA LYS A 83 28.39 -14.54 -6.29
C LYS A 83 29.00 -13.14 -6.21
N GLU A 84 29.05 -12.44 -7.34
CA GLU A 84 29.51 -11.06 -7.46
C GLU A 84 28.61 -10.07 -6.69
N ASP A 85 27.28 -10.20 -6.80
CA ASP A 85 26.35 -9.39 -6.02
C ASP A 85 26.46 -9.68 -4.52
N LEU A 86 26.70 -10.94 -4.14
CA LEU A 86 26.88 -11.32 -2.75
C LEU A 86 28.17 -10.72 -2.18
N GLU A 87 29.31 -10.86 -2.87
CA GLU A 87 30.58 -10.24 -2.49
C GLU A 87 30.46 -8.70 -2.41
N ARG A 88 29.67 -8.07 -3.29
CA ARG A 88 29.41 -6.62 -3.26
C ARG A 88 28.55 -6.18 -2.08
N LEU A 89 27.46 -6.91 -1.80
CA LEU A 89 26.43 -6.50 -0.83
C LEU A 89 26.73 -6.98 0.60
N ALA A 90 27.42 -8.11 0.73
CA ALA A 90 27.81 -8.72 1.98
C ALA A 90 29.18 -9.43 1.81
N PRO A 91 30.28 -8.68 1.71
CA PRO A 91 31.63 -9.24 1.54
C PRO A 91 32.02 -10.20 2.68
N ASP A 92 31.56 -9.90 3.90
CA ASP A 92 31.74 -10.73 5.09
C ASP A 92 30.50 -11.58 5.40
N ALA A 93 29.79 -12.06 4.37
CA ALA A 93 28.60 -12.88 4.54
C ALA A 93 28.95 -14.20 5.24
N PRO A 94 28.29 -14.54 6.36
CA PRO A 94 28.48 -15.83 7.00
C PRO A 94 27.88 -16.97 6.17
N ASP A 95 28.29 -18.20 6.45
CA ASP A 95 27.81 -19.41 5.79
C ASP A 95 26.40 -19.85 6.25
N TYR A 96 25.89 -19.32 7.36
CA TYR A 96 24.54 -19.57 7.85
C TYR A 96 23.46 -18.72 7.14
N PRO A 97 22.17 -19.09 7.22
CA PRO A 97 21.08 -18.32 6.60
C PRO A 97 20.92 -16.91 7.17
N HIS A 98 20.88 -15.89 6.31
CA HIS A 98 20.73 -14.50 6.75
C HIS A 98 20.11 -13.61 5.66
N PRO A 99 19.46 -12.48 6.03
CA PRO A 99 18.92 -11.55 5.06
C PRO A 99 20.02 -10.66 4.44
N VAL A 100 20.00 -10.54 3.13
CA VAL A 100 20.75 -9.56 2.33
C VAL A 100 19.77 -8.54 1.78
N ILE A 101 20.14 -7.26 1.89
CA ILE A 101 19.35 -6.15 1.35
C ILE A 101 20.05 -5.59 0.10
N PHE A 102 19.28 -5.37 -0.97
CA PHE A 102 19.68 -4.60 -2.15
C PHE A 102 19.29 -3.13 -1.95
N PRO A 103 20.23 -2.23 -1.61
CA PRO A 103 19.92 -0.83 -1.31
C PRO A 103 19.20 -0.13 -2.47
N GLU A 104 19.60 -0.42 -3.70
CA GLU A 104 19.05 0.16 -4.93
C GLU A 104 17.58 -0.23 -5.18
N ARG A 105 17.11 -1.33 -4.59
CA ARG A 105 15.72 -1.79 -4.66
C ARG A 105 14.93 -1.40 -3.42
N CYS A 106 15.62 -1.17 -2.30
CA CYS A 106 14.98 -0.91 -1.02
C CYS A 106 14.29 0.45 -1.02
N ILE A 107 13.02 0.44 -0.63
CA ILE A 107 12.17 1.63 -0.57
C ILE A 107 11.94 2.14 0.85
N GLY A 108 12.56 1.51 1.85
CA GLY A 108 12.44 1.94 3.25
C GLY A 108 11.04 1.75 3.84
N CYS A 109 10.23 0.81 3.31
CA CYS A 109 8.83 0.64 3.72
C CYS A 109 8.61 -0.05 5.08
N HIS A 110 9.68 -0.42 5.80
CA HIS A 110 9.65 -1.19 7.05
C HIS A 110 9.04 -2.60 6.98
N ALA A 111 8.40 -3.02 5.87
CA ALA A 111 7.72 -4.32 5.79
C ALA A 111 8.59 -5.53 6.22
N CYS A 112 9.85 -5.58 5.79
CA CYS A 112 10.78 -6.64 6.17
C CYS A 112 11.27 -6.54 7.63
N VAL A 113 11.40 -5.33 8.16
CA VAL A 113 11.75 -5.02 9.56
C VAL A 113 10.60 -5.43 10.49
N ASP A 114 9.37 -5.12 10.10
CA ASP A 114 8.16 -5.44 10.86
C ASP A 114 7.82 -6.93 10.82
N ALA A 115 8.16 -7.59 9.71
CA ALA A 115 7.97 -9.03 9.54
C ALA A 115 9.03 -9.87 10.28
N CYS A 116 10.16 -9.28 10.70
CA CYS A 116 11.20 -9.99 11.42
C CYS A 116 10.84 -10.07 12.92
N PRO A 117 10.60 -11.26 13.48
CA PRO A 117 10.28 -11.39 14.91
C PRO A 117 11.51 -11.26 15.81
N HIS A 118 12.71 -11.30 15.22
CA HIS A 118 14.00 -11.32 15.91
C HIS A 118 14.77 -10.00 15.80
N ASP A 119 14.16 -8.93 15.30
CA ASP A 119 14.77 -7.60 15.17
C ASP A 119 16.13 -7.60 14.42
N VAL A 120 16.36 -8.59 13.54
CA VAL A 120 17.57 -8.74 12.72
C VAL A 120 17.78 -7.54 11.78
N LEU A 121 16.69 -6.93 11.35
CA LEU A 121 16.65 -5.84 10.39
C LEU A 121 16.19 -4.56 11.08
N ALA A 122 16.81 -3.43 10.74
CA ALA A 122 16.34 -2.09 11.11
C ALA A 122 16.37 -1.17 9.89
N ILE A 123 15.73 0.00 9.98
CA ILE A 123 15.89 1.06 8.98
C ILE A 123 17.08 1.94 9.36
N VAL A 124 18.10 1.96 8.51
CA VAL A 124 19.29 2.80 8.65
C VAL A 124 19.38 3.67 7.40
N ASN A 125 19.46 4.99 7.57
CA ASN A 125 19.50 5.95 6.44
C ASN A 125 18.37 5.76 5.41
N GLY A 126 17.17 5.41 5.88
CA GLY A 126 15.99 5.22 5.02
C GLY A 126 15.94 3.88 4.26
N ILE A 127 16.88 2.97 4.48
CA ILE A 127 16.87 1.62 3.88
C ILE A 127 16.90 0.54 4.96
N ALA A 128 16.29 -0.62 4.67
CA ALA A 128 16.44 -1.79 5.50
C ALA A 128 17.92 -2.21 5.53
N SER A 129 18.42 -2.54 6.71
CA SER A 129 19.79 -2.97 6.92
C SER A 129 19.81 -4.07 7.97
N PRO A 130 20.59 -5.14 7.77
CA PRO A 130 20.75 -6.18 8.76
C PRO A 130 21.71 -5.74 9.86
N VAL A 131 21.15 -5.45 11.04
CA VAL A 131 21.85 -4.93 12.22
C VAL A 131 22.26 -6.02 13.22
N ALA A 132 21.58 -7.16 13.20
CA ALA A 132 21.86 -8.30 14.08
C ALA A 132 21.75 -9.63 13.30
N ARG A 133 22.62 -9.82 12.31
CA ARG A 133 22.57 -10.96 11.36
C ARG A 133 22.63 -12.32 12.06
N ASP A 134 23.42 -12.40 13.12
CA ASP A 134 23.63 -13.55 14.01
C ASP A 134 22.35 -14.01 14.73
N GLN A 135 21.34 -13.15 14.84
CA GLN A 135 20.04 -13.50 15.44
C GLN A 135 19.03 -14.08 14.42
N CYS A 136 19.44 -14.31 13.17
CA CYS A 136 18.54 -14.83 12.15
C CYS A 136 18.18 -16.30 12.40
N MET A 137 16.87 -16.56 12.56
CA MET A 137 16.30 -17.91 12.72
C MET A 137 15.71 -18.49 11.42
N GLU A 138 16.05 -17.90 10.27
CA GLU A 138 15.64 -18.37 8.94
C GLU A 138 14.10 -18.44 8.79
N ASP A 139 13.30 -17.52 9.34
CA ASP A 139 11.83 -17.56 9.18
C ASP A 139 11.38 -17.18 7.78
N THR A 140 12.23 -16.50 7.01
CA THR A 140 12.00 -16.00 5.64
C THR A 140 10.89 -14.95 5.49
N ALA A 141 10.17 -14.61 6.57
CA ALA A 141 9.08 -13.63 6.58
C ALA A 141 9.50 -12.25 6.02
N CYS A 142 10.71 -11.80 6.33
CA CYS A 142 11.27 -10.54 5.81
C CYS A 142 11.37 -10.52 4.27
N GLN A 143 11.75 -11.63 3.65
CA GLN A 143 11.72 -11.79 2.21
C GLN A 143 10.27 -11.87 1.72
N VAL A 144 9.41 -12.67 2.35
CA VAL A 144 8.00 -12.83 1.93
C VAL A 144 7.27 -11.49 1.87
N GLU A 145 7.39 -10.66 2.91
CA GLU A 145 6.72 -9.37 3.06
C GLU A 145 7.38 -8.23 2.27
N CYS A 146 8.57 -8.44 1.70
CA CYS A 146 9.22 -7.45 0.86
C CYS A 146 8.34 -7.13 -0.37
N PRO A 147 7.83 -5.89 -0.50
CA PRO A 147 6.78 -5.57 -1.47
C PRO A 147 7.31 -5.19 -2.85
N VAL A 148 8.61 -4.98 -2.98
CA VAL A 148 9.22 -4.61 -4.26
C VAL A 148 9.45 -5.85 -5.11
N SER A 149 9.27 -5.70 -6.41
CA SER A 149 9.54 -6.73 -7.40
C SER A 149 10.52 -6.16 -8.43
N PRO A 150 11.76 -6.69 -8.53
CA PRO A 150 12.35 -7.77 -7.72
C PRO A 150 12.51 -7.41 -6.23
N LYS A 151 12.55 -8.42 -5.36
CA LYS A 151 12.67 -8.24 -3.90
C LYS A 151 13.97 -7.51 -3.53
N ALA A 152 13.85 -6.57 -2.59
CA ALA A 152 14.98 -5.87 -1.99
C ALA A 152 15.56 -6.64 -0.81
N CYS A 153 14.76 -7.41 -0.08
CA CYS A 153 15.21 -8.28 0.99
C CYS A 153 15.11 -9.73 0.52
N ILE A 154 16.24 -10.44 0.55
CA ILE A 154 16.30 -11.88 0.29
C ILE A 154 17.03 -12.57 1.43
N VAL A 155 16.61 -13.76 1.82
CA VAL A 155 17.35 -14.62 2.74
C VAL A 155 18.21 -15.55 1.89
N ILE A 156 19.52 -15.47 2.06
CA ILE A 156 20.48 -16.35 1.38
C ILE A 156 20.84 -17.52 2.31
N ASN A 157 21.51 -18.55 1.76
CA ASN A 157 21.92 -19.77 2.46
C ASN A 157 20.78 -20.53 3.15
N THR A 158 19.52 -20.16 2.89
CA THR A 158 18.33 -20.82 3.43
C THR A 158 18.05 -22.12 2.69
N THR A 159 17.74 -23.17 3.45
CA THR A 159 17.24 -24.44 2.92
C THR A 159 15.71 -24.52 2.97
N LYS A 160 15.06 -23.60 3.71
CA LYS A 160 13.60 -23.55 3.80
C LYS A 160 12.96 -23.06 2.50
N LYS A 161 11.88 -23.73 2.10
CA LYS A 161 11.04 -23.29 0.99
C LYS A 161 10.31 -21.99 1.37
N ILE A 162 10.62 -20.92 0.66
CA ILE A 162 10.01 -19.60 0.87
C ILE A 162 8.58 -19.64 0.35
N LYS A 163 7.61 -19.52 1.25
CA LYS A 163 6.19 -19.49 0.88
C LYS A 163 5.86 -18.12 0.28
N PRO A 164 5.26 -18.04 -0.92
CA PRO A 164 4.80 -16.76 -1.44
C PRO A 164 3.73 -16.17 -0.51
N ARG A 165 3.62 -14.83 -0.53
CA ARG A 165 2.55 -14.15 0.19
C ARG A 165 1.23 -14.49 -0.49
N PRO A 166 0.19 -14.93 0.25
CA PRO A 166 -1.11 -15.19 -0.33
C PRO A 166 -1.71 -13.89 -0.87
N VAL A 167 -1.92 -13.81 -2.18
CA VAL A 167 -2.48 -12.63 -2.86
C VAL A 167 -3.56 -13.04 -3.86
N PRO A 168 -4.58 -12.21 -4.09
CA PRO A 168 -5.61 -12.49 -5.07
C PRO A 168 -5.02 -12.60 -6.47
N VAL A 169 -5.49 -13.59 -7.23
CA VAL A 169 -5.09 -13.78 -8.62
C VAL A 169 -5.79 -12.73 -9.48
N ARG A 170 -4.98 -11.96 -10.22
CA ARG A 170 -5.44 -11.04 -11.27
C ARG A 170 -4.56 -11.12 -12.50
N ASP A 171 -5.12 -10.71 -13.63
CA ASP A 171 -4.41 -10.55 -14.88
C ASP A 171 -3.74 -9.14 -14.99
N PRO A 172 -3.03 -8.84 -16.08
CA PRO A 172 -2.39 -7.54 -16.29
C PRO A 172 -3.36 -6.35 -16.44
N SER A 173 -4.65 -6.58 -16.71
CA SER A 173 -5.68 -5.53 -16.70
C SER A 173 -6.39 -5.42 -15.35
N PHE A 174 -5.82 -6.06 -14.32
CA PHE A 174 -6.28 -6.07 -12.94
C PHE A 174 -7.57 -6.88 -12.72
N MET A 175 -8.06 -7.59 -13.73
CA MET A 175 -9.27 -8.40 -13.62
C MET A 175 -8.95 -9.68 -12.85
N THR A 176 -9.83 -10.03 -11.92
CA THR A 176 -9.75 -11.30 -11.18
C THR A 176 -10.25 -12.47 -12.02
N ASN A 177 -10.24 -13.69 -11.47
CA ASN A 177 -10.91 -14.82 -12.09
C ASN A 177 -12.45 -14.70 -12.12
N VAL A 178 -13.04 -13.64 -11.53
CA VAL A 178 -14.46 -13.32 -11.60
C VAL A 178 -14.65 -12.22 -12.66
N PRO A 179 -15.20 -12.53 -13.86
CA PRO A 179 -15.26 -11.58 -14.96
C PRO A 179 -16.05 -10.31 -14.61
N GLY A 180 -15.42 -9.15 -14.82
CA GLY A 180 -15.96 -7.83 -14.48
C GLY A 180 -15.67 -7.36 -13.05
N CYS A 181 -14.97 -8.17 -12.25
CA CYS A 181 -14.46 -7.80 -10.93
C CYS A 181 -12.94 -7.60 -10.98
N TYR A 182 -12.51 -6.39 -10.61
CA TYR A 182 -11.13 -5.92 -10.65
C TYR A 182 -10.58 -5.70 -9.26
N ILE A 183 -9.28 -5.86 -9.08
CA ILE A 183 -8.61 -5.66 -7.78
C ILE A 183 -7.33 -4.84 -7.94
N ILE A 184 -7.18 -3.80 -7.11
CA ILE A 184 -6.10 -2.81 -7.21
C ILE A 184 -5.53 -2.41 -5.83
N GLY A 185 -4.33 -1.83 -5.85
CA GLY A 185 -3.66 -1.33 -4.65
C GLY A 185 -3.08 -2.44 -3.78
N ASP A 186 -2.81 -2.13 -2.51
CA ASP A 186 -2.02 -3.00 -1.60
C ASP A 186 -2.51 -4.44 -1.51
N VAL A 187 -3.82 -4.67 -1.59
CA VAL A 187 -4.42 -6.02 -1.51
C VAL A 187 -3.94 -6.94 -2.63
N SER A 188 -3.46 -6.39 -3.75
CA SER A 188 -2.88 -7.13 -4.88
C SER A 188 -1.44 -7.61 -4.66
N GLY A 189 -0.79 -7.23 -3.54
CA GLY A 189 0.56 -7.68 -3.18
C GLY A 189 1.67 -6.64 -3.34
N THR A 190 1.38 -5.47 -3.91
CA THR A 190 2.35 -4.37 -4.13
C THR A 190 1.95 -3.10 -3.37
N PRO A 191 2.18 -3.04 -2.05
CA PRO A 191 1.76 -1.94 -1.18
C PRO A 191 2.60 -0.66 -1.35
N LEU A 192 2.51 -0.02 -2.52
CA LEU A 192 3.19 1.22 -2.84
C LEU A 192 2.18 2.27 -3.27
N ILE A 193 2.16 3.42 -2.58
CA ILE A 193 1.19 4.50 -2.81
C ILE A 193 1.16 4.93 -4.29
N LYS A 194 2.33 5.10 -4.90
CA LYS A 194 2.42 5.51 -6.31
C LYS A 194 1.88 4.42 -7.25
N ASN A 195 2.19 3.16 -6.98
CA ASN A 195 1.63 2.05 -7.75
C ASN A 195 0.11 1.96 -7.57
N ALA A 196 -0.37 2.07 -6.34
CA ALA A 196 -1.80 2.08 -6.00
C ALA A 196 -2.55 3.20 -6.74
N ALA A 197 -2.02 4.43 -6.73
CA ALA A 197 -2.58 5.56 -7.46
C ALA A 197 -2.62 5.30 -8.98
N ASN A 198 -1.52 4.80 -9.55
CA ASN A 198 -1.45 4.47 -10.97
C ASN A 198 -2.46 3.38 -11.36
N GLU A 199 -2.53 2.29 -10.60
CA GLU A 199 -3.49 1.20 -10.81
C GLU A 199 -4.94 1.71 -10.76
N GLY A 200 -5.25 2.65 -9.88
CA GLY A 200 -6.58 3.26 -9.78
C GLY A 200 -7.03 3.95 -11.07
N ALA A 201 -6.16 4.76 -11.68
CA ALA A 201 -6.47 5.39 -12.96
C ALA A 201 -6.46 4.39 -14.12
N ASP A 202 -5.45 3.49 -14.15
CA ASP A 202 -5.24 2.54 -15.23
C ASP A 202 -6.42 1.53 -15.33
N VAL A 203 -6.97 1.07 -14.20
CA VAL A 203 -8.12 0.13 -14.20
C VAL A 203 -9.39 0.77 -14.75
N ILE A 204 -9.68 2.02 -14.43
CA ILE A 204 -10.86 2.72 -14.97
C ILE A 204 -10.70 2.95 -16.47
N LYS A 205 -9.50 3.31 -16.93
CA LYS A 205 -9.23 3.46 -18.36
C LYS A 205 -9.45 2.14 -19.10
N HIS A 206 -9.05 1.02 -18.52
CA HIS A 206 -9.32 -0.31 -19.07
C HIS A 206 -10.83 -0.60 -19.12
N ILE A 207 -11.56 -0.36 -18.03
CA ILE A 207 -13.01 -0.52 -17.98
C ILE A 207 -13.68 0.37 -19.04
N ALA A 208 -13.24 1.62 -19.23
CA ALA A 208 -13.79 2.51 -20.25
C ALA A 208 -13.61 1.96 -21.67
N HIS A 209 -12.44 1.40 -21.95
CA HIS A 209 -12.20 0.71 -23.22
C HIS A 209 -13.11 -0.52 -23.39
N GLU A 210 -13.23 -1.36 -22.35
CA GLU A 210 -14.09 -2.54 -22.34
C GLU A 210 -15.57 -2.21 -22.59
N LEU A 211 -16.11 -1.23 -21.85
CA LEU A 211 -17.51 -0.86 -21.94
C LEU A 211 -17.86 -0.16 -23.26
N ASN A 212 -16.91 0.56 -23.88
CA ASN A 212 -17.10 1.21 -25.17
C ASN A 212 -16.98 0.24 -26.37
N ASN A 213 -16.20 -0.84 -26.25
CA ASN A 213 -15.81 -1.68 -27.40
C ASN A 213 -16.46 -3.08 -27.44
N GLY A 214 -17.51 -3.36 -26.65
CA GLY A 214 -18.21 -4.64 -26.81
C GLY A 214 -19.18 -5.09 -25.71
N ALA A 215 -19.23 -4.42 -24.55
CA ALA A 215 -20.04 -4.91 -23.43
C ALA A 215 -21.55 -4.55 -23.51
N GLY A 216 -22.03 -3.95 -24.60
CA GLY A 216 -23.42 -3.50 -24.74
C GLY A 216 -23.85 -2.50 -23.65
N VAL A 217 -25.14 -2.22 -23.55
CA VAL A 217 -25.74 -1.55 -22.37
C VAL A 217 -26.40 -2.64 -21.54
N GLU A 218 -26.11 -2.70 -20.24
CA GLU A 218 -26.81 -3.59 -19.30
C GLU A 218 -27.95 -2.80 -18.63
N PRO A 219 -29.21 -2.98 -19.06
CA PRO A 219 -30.32 -2.15 -18.61
C PRO A 219 -30.66 -2.35 -17.11
N LYS A 220 -30.25 -3.48 -16.51
CA LYS A 220 -30.47 -3.74 -15.08
C LYS A 220 -29.41 -3.10 -14.19
N ALA A 221 -28.33 -2.57 -14.76
CA ALA A 221 -27.28 -1.88 -14.01
C ALA A 221 -27.58 -0.39 -13.85
N GLU A 222 -27.70 0.03 -12.59
CA GLU A 222 -27.92 1.42 -12.18
C GLU A 222 -26.65 2.26 -12.34
N VAL A 223 -25.49 1.63 -12.15
CA VAL A 223 -24.17 2.27 -12.23
C VAL A 223 -23.20 1.44 -13.07
N ASP A 224 -22.22 2.11 -13.67
CA ASP A 224 -21.20 1.48 -14.51
C ASP A 224 -20.12 0.82 -13.64
N VAL A 225 -19.73 1.45 -12.53
CA VAL A 225 -18.71 0.90 -11.63
C VAL A 225 -19.01 1.18 -10.15
N VAL A 226 -18.86 0.16 -9.31
CA VAL A 226 -18.76 0.34 -7.84
C VAL A 226 -17.31 0.17 -7.43
N ILE A 227 -16.80 1.13 -6.65
CA ILE A 227 -15.43 1.17 -6.15
C ILE A 227 -15.48 0.98 -4.63
N VAL A 228 -14.91 -0.11 -4.13
CA VAL A 228 -14.95 -0.47 -2.71
C VAL A 228 -13.59 -0.23 -2.06
N GLY A 229 -13.56 0.65 -1.06
CA GLY A 229 -12.37 1.14 -0.36
C GLY A 229 -11.78 2.37 -1.06
N ILE A 230 -11.64 3.47 -0.32
CA ILE A 230 -11.21 4.78 -0.85
C ILE A 230 -9.90 5.20 -0.17
N GLY A 231 -8.94 4.27 -0.20
CA GLY A 231 -7.51 4.58 -0.03
C GLY A 231 -6.92 5.25 -1.28
N PRO A 232 -5.59 5.37 -1.41
CA PRO A 232 -4.96 6.01 -2.57
C PRO A 232 -5.39 5.43 -3.93
N ALA A 233 -5.48 4.10 -4.04
CA ALA A 233 -5.96 3.41 -5.24
C ALA A 233 -7.43 3.71 -5.55
N GLY A 234 -8.31 3.57 -4.56
CA GLY A 234 -9.74 3.77 -4.74
C GLY A 234 -10.10 5.24 -5.00
N LEU A 235 -9.43 6.18 -4.34
CA LEU A 235 -9.59 7.60 -4.62
C LEU A 235 -9.17 7.94 -6.05
N SER A 236 -8.03 7.39 -6.50
CA SER A 236 -7.61 7.61 -7.88
C SER A 236 -8.59 6.99 -8.88
N ALA A 237 -9.13 5.80 -8.60
CA ALA A 237 -10.17 5.19 -9.41
C ALA A 237 -11.46 6.03 -9.43
N ALA A 238 -11.89 6.60 -8.29
CA ALA A 238 -13.12 7.41 -8.23
C ALA A 238 -13.00 8.70 -9.05
N ILE A 239 -11.86 9.39 -8.95
CA ILE A 239 -11.57 10.58 -9.77
C ILE A 239 -11.51 10.20 -11.25
N ALA A 240 -10.82 9.11 -11.61
CA ALA A 240 -10.78 8.65 -13.00
C ALA A 240 -12.19 8.31 -13.51
N ALA A 241 -13.02 7.61 -12.72
CA ALA A 241 -14.39 7.25 -13.11
C ALA A 241 -15.24 8.49 -13.40
N LYS A 242 -15.10 9.55 -12.58
CA LYS A 242 -15.73 10.85 -12.82
C LYS A 242 -15.24 11.50 -14.12
N GLN A 243 -13.92 11.49 -14.39
CA GLN A 243 -13.34 12.06 -15.61
C GLN A 243 -13.78 11.33 -16.89
N PHE A 244 -13.95 10.00 -16.81
CA PHE A 244 -14.53 9.17 -17.88
C PHE A 244 -16.07 9.23 -17.95
N LYS A 245 -16.70 10.06 -17.11
CA LYS A 245 -18.17 10.27 -17.05
C LYS A 245 -18.97 9.00 -16.73
N PHE A 246 -18.39 8.07 -15.98
CA PHE A 246 -19.11 6.91 -15.48
C PHE A 246 -20.14 7.31 -14.42
N ARG A 247 -21.27 6.60 -14.42
CA ARG A 247 -22.11 6.50 -13.23
C ARG A 247 -21.37 5.59 -12.26
N TYR A 248 -20.91 6.11 -11.13
CA TYR A 248 -20.15 5.34 -10.16
C TYR A 248 -20.67 5.50 -8.74
N VAL A 249 -20.32 4.54 -7.88
CA VAL A 249 -20.47 4.66 -6.43
C VAL A 249 -19.12 4.34 -5.79
N GLY A 250 -18.58 5.29 -5.02
CA GLY A 250 -17.43 5.06 -4.16
C GLY A 250 -17.90 4.74 -2.74
N ILE A 251 -17.41 3.63 -2.18
CA ILE A 251 -17.84 3.11 -0.87
C ILE A 251 -16.63 3.03 0.06
N GLU A 252 -16.70 3.70 1.20
CA GLU A 252 -15.66 3.68 2.24
C GLU A 252 -16.28 3.41 3.61
N GLN A 253 -15.78 2.37 4.29
CA GLN A 253 -16.34 1.91 5.56
C GLN A 253 -16.05 2.87 6.73
N ASP A 254 -14.95 3.63 6.64
CA ASP A 254 -14.58 4.66 7.61
C ASP A 254 -14.69 6.02 6.90
N LYS A 255 -13.54 6.68 6.69
CA LYS A 255 -13.44 7.92 5.93
C LYS A 255 -12.45 7.79 4.79
N VAL A 256 -12.57 8.68 3.80
CA VAL A 256 -11.65 8.80 2.67
C VAL A 256 -10.21 8.86 3.19
N LEU A 257 -9.33 8.04 2.61
CA LEU A 257 -7.92 7.94 2.97
C LEU A 257 -7.64 7.54 4.43
N ALA A 258 -8.59 6.86 5.11
CA ALA A 258 -8.48 6.47 6.52
C ALA A 258 -7.15 5.77 6.89
N THR A 259 -6.56 5.01 5.97
CA THR A 259 -5.26 4.34 6.22
C THR A 259 -4.10 5.34 6.36
N ILE A 260 -4.02 6.33 5.48
CA ILE A 260 -2.97 7.36 5.55
C ILE A 260 -3.25 8.31 6.70
N ASP A 261 -4.52 8.64 6.94
CA ASP A 261 -4.92 9.40 8.11
C ASP A 261 -4.62 8.67 9.43
N ALA A 262 -4.64 7.34 9.48
CA ALA A 262 -4.25 6.61 10.68
C ALA A 262 -2.74 6.67 10.99
N TYR A 263 -1.90 7.24 10.12
CA TYR A 263 -0.47 7.40 10.41
C TYR A 263 -0.23 8.42 11.52
N PRO A 264 0.89 8.27 12.28
CA PRO A 264 1.30 9.27 13.26
C PRO A 264 1.39 10.68 12.66
N LYS A 265 1.04 11.68 13.46
CA LYS A 265 1.09 13.09 13.07
C LYS A 265 2.50 13.50 12.64
N GLY A 266 2.61 14.25 11.55
CA GLY A 266 3.90 14.72 11.02
C GLY A 266 4.75 13.64 10.37
N LYS A 267 4.24 12.40 10.22
CA LYS A 267 4.96 11.33 9.53
C LYS A 267 5.21 11.72 8.07
N TYR A 268 6.46 11.62 7.64
CA TYR A 268 6.81 11.73 6.22
C TYR A 268 6.48 10.41 5.51
N VAL A 269 5.74 10.51 4.40
CA VAL A 269 5.27 9.36 3.63
C VAL A 269 5.92 9.38 2.25
N PHE A 270 6.63 8.30 1.93
CA PHE A 270 7.40 8.20 0.69
C PHE A 270 6.58 7.68 -0.49
N PHE A 271 6.79 8.25 -1.67
CA PHE A 271 6.15 7.86 -2.95
C PHE A 271 7.09 7.01 -3.81
N LYS A 272 7.53 5.88 -3.25
CA LYS A 272 8.44 4.98 -3.94
C LYS A 272 7.71 4.07 -4.95
N PRO A 273 8.40 3.62 -6.03
CA PRO A 273 9.73 4.07 -6.44
C PRO A 273 9.68 5.45 -7.11
N GLU A 274 10.74 6.23 -6.95
CA GLU A 274 10.83 7.59 -7.51
C GLU A 274 10.92 7.57 -9.04
N SER A 275 11.56 6.55 -9.61
CA SER A 275 11.72 6.36 -11.06
C SER A 275 10.41 6.03 -11.80
N MET A 276 9.35 5.66 -11.08
CA MET A 276 8.05 5.41 -11.67
C MET A 276 7.33 6.75 -11.92
N ALA A 277 6.82 6.91 -13.14
CA ALA A 277 5.99 8.05 -13.49
C ALA A 277 4.65 8.01 -12.73
N SER A 278 4.22 9.17 -12.26
CA SER A 278 2.86 9.38 -11.76
C SER A 278 1.89 9.42 -12.95
N ARG A 279 1.02 8.42 -13.05
CA ARG A 279 -0.07 8.31 -14.04
C ARG A 279 -1.46 8.28 -13.41
N GLY A 280 -1.50 8.14 -12.08
CA GLY A 280 -2.71 8.27 -11.29
C GLY A 280 -3.32 9.66 -11.38
N THR A 281 -4.50 9.79 -10.81
CA THR A 281 -5.25 11.06 -10.76
C THR A 281 -5.05 11.83 -9.45
N ILE A 282 -4.23 11.32 -8.54
CA ILE A 282 -3.80 11.99 -7.30
C ILE A 282 -2.29 12.26 -7.35
N ALA A 283 -1.85 13.37 -6.76
CA ALA A 283 -0.46 13.80 -6.81
C ALA A 283 0.45 12.85 -5.99
N VAL A 284 1.34 12.14 -6.66
CA VAL A 284 2.33 11.24 -6.04
C VAL A 284 3.74 11.47 -6.61
N ASP A 285 4.01 12.69 -7.04
CA ASP A 285 5.29 13.08 -7.65
C ASP A 285 6.41 13.27 -6.60
N GLY A 286 7.66 13.10 -7.05
CA GLY A 286 8.83 13.21 -6.19
C GLY A 286 9.02 12.05 -5.21
N ALA A 287 9.76 12.32 -4.13
CA ALA A 287 10.18 11.32 -3.16
C ALA A 287 9.13 11.00 -2.08
N GLY A 288 8.22 11.93 -1.79
CA GLY A 288 7.26 11.85 -0.69
C GLY A 288 6.87 13.23 -0.16
N GLU A 289 6.03 13.26 0.87
CA GLU A 289 5.62 14.48 1.58
C GLU A 289 5.09 14.15 3.00
N GLN A 290 4.92 15.15 3.87
CA GLN A 290 4.28 14.99 5.17
C GLN A 290 2.82 14.53 5.03
N ARG A 291 2.39 13.62 5.92
CA ARG A 291 1.05 13.03 6.01
C ARG A 291 -0.05 14.07 5.80
N GLU A 292 0.01 15.19 6.52
CA GLU A 292 -1.04 16.22 6.50
C GLU A 292 -1.19 16.86 5.13
N LYS A 293 -0.08 17.31 4.52
CA LYS A 293 -0.08 17.91 3.18
C LYS A 293 -0.55 16.95 2.09
N ILE A 294 -0.25 15.67 2.23
CA ILE A 294 -0.73 14.62 1.31
C ILE A 294 -2.25 14.53 1.38
N LEU A 295 -2.81 14.46 2.60
CA LEU A 295 -4.25 14.41 2.80
C LEU A 295 -4.93 15.66 2.25
N ASP A 296 -4.41 16.85 2.57
CA ASP A 296 -4.94 18.13 2.09
C ASP A 296 -4.98 18.18 0.56
N SER A 297 -3.85 17.86 -0.09
CA SER A 297 -3.73 17.87 -1.56
C SER A 297 -4.68 16.88 -2.24
N TRP A 298 -4.81 15.66 -1.71
CA TRP A 298 -5.67 14.64 -2.31
C TRP A 298 -7.16 14.91 -2.08
N ILE A 299 -7.53 15.44 -0.92
CA ILE A 299 -8.90 15.88 -0.62
C ILE A 299 -9.27 17.08 -1.50
N GLU A 300 -8.38 18.05 -1.67
CA GLU A 300 -8.58 19.18 -2.58
C GLU A 300 -8.78 18.70 -4.02
N THR A 301 -7.98 17.71 -4.47
CA THR A 301 -8.13 17.10 -5.79
C THR A 301 -9.49 16.43 -5.95
N MET A 302 -9.93 15.67 -4.93
CA MET A 302 -11.25 15.02 -4.91
C MET A 302 -12.38 16.04 -5.05
N ASN A 303 -12.34 17.11 -4.24
CA ASN A 303 -13.35 18.16 -4.20
C ASN A 303 -13.40 18.94 -5.51
N THR A 304 -12.25 19.29 -6.06
CA THR A 304 -12.14 20.03 -7.35
C THR A 304 -12.70 19.22 -8.52
N ASN A 305 -12.57 17.89 -8.48
CA ASN A 305 -13.16 17.01 -9.50
C ASN A 305 -14.65 16.71 -9.25
N GLY A 306 -15.25 17.20 -8.16
CA GLY A 306 -16.66 16.94 -7.81
C GLY A 306 -16.93 15.44 -7.61
N VAL A 307 -15.97 14.75 -7.00
CA VAL A 307 -16.08 13.32 -6.65
C VAL A 307 -16.84 13.18 -5.35
N LEU A 308 -17.83 12.29 -5.33
CA LEU A 308 -18.67 12.02 -4.17
C LEU A 308 -18.42 10.58 -3.72
N ILE A 309 -18.22 10.41 -2.41
CA ILE A 309 -17.91 9.13 -1.78
C ILE A 309 -18.91 8.91 -0.63
N ASN A 310 -19.40 7.68 -0.51
CA ASN A 310 -20.20 7.27 0.63
C ASN A 310 -19.25 6.81 1.74
N GLU A 311 -18.90 7.72 2.64
CA GLU A 311 -18.19 7.42 3.89
C GLU A 311 -19.12 6.77 4.92
N GLY A 312 -18.55 6.00 5.85
CA GLY A 312 -19.33 5.23 6.83
C GLY A 312 -20.21 4.15 6.20
N GLU A 313 -19.87 3.68 4.99
CA GLU A 313 -20.60 2.64 4.26
C GLU A 313 -19.72 1.41 4.04
N SER A 314 -20.12 0.28 4.62
CA SER A 314 -19.35 -0.96 4.60
C SER A 314 -19.96 -1.95 3.61
N CYS A 315 -19.20 -2.34 2.59
CA CYS A 315 -19.60 -3.39 1.65
C CYS A 315 -19.61 -4.76 2.33
N LYS A 316 -20.76 -5.46 2.29
CA LYS A 316 -20.98 -6.75 2.97
C LYS A 316 -20.98 -7.92 2.02
N SER A 317 -21.53 -7.76 0.82
CA SER A 317 -21.52 -8.82 -0.19
C SER A 317 -21.51 -8.25 -1.62
N ILE A 318 -20.90 -9.00 -2.52
CA ILE A 318 -20.92 -8.77 -3.96
C ILE A 318 -21.24 -10.11 -4.62
N LYS A 319 -22.27 -10.14 -5.45
CA LYS A 319 -22.66 -11.34 -6.22
C LYS A 319 -22.83 -10.98 -7.68
N LYS A 320 -22.27 -11.79 -8.58
CA LYS A 320 -22.57 -11.68 -10.00
C LYS A 320 -24.02 -12.15 -10.23
N ALA A 321 -24.80 -11.40 -10.99
CA ALA A 321 -26.16 -11.76 -11.31
C ALA A 321 -26.21 -12.96 -12.27
N GLU A 322 -27.26 -13.77 -12.17
CA GLU A 322 -27.49 -14.90 -13.08
C GLU A 322 -28.18 -14.48 -14.38
N ASP A 323 -28.81 -13.30 -14.37
CA ASP A 323 -29.76 -12.81 -15.39
C ASP A 323 -29.27 -11.55 -16.14
N GLY A 324 -27.95 -11.34 -16.20
CA GLY A 324 -27.30 -10.25 -16.93
C GLY A 324 -25.81 -10.12 -16.59
N ASP A 325 -25.12 -9.18 -17.25
CA ASP A 325 -23.70 -8.89 -16.98
C ASP A 325 -23.56 -7.73 -15.99
N TYR A 326 -24.03 -7.96 -14.77
CA TYR A 326 -23.92 -7.01 -13.66
C TYR A 326 -23.72 -7.74 -12.32
N PHE A 327 -23.43 -6.96 -11.30
CA PHE A 327 -23.23 -7.36 -9.92
C PHE A 327 -24.29 -6.72 -9.03
N VAL A 328 -24.76 -7.48 -8.05
CA VAL A 328 -25.55 -6.98 -6.92
C VAL A 328 -24.59 -6.78 -5.74
N VAL A 329 -24.47 -5.53 -5.30
CA VAL A 329 -23.65 -5.14 -4.15
C VAL A 329 -24.56 -4.81 -2.99
N GLN A 330 -24.32 -5.40 -1.82
CA GLN A 330 -25.05 -5.10 -0.59
C GLN A 330 -24.11 -4.47 0.44
N THR A 331 -24.56 -3.36 1.03
CA THR A 331 -23.78 -2.58 1.99
C THR A 331 -24.59 -2.24 3.23
N GLU A 332 -23.89 -1.80 4.29
CA GLU A 332 -24.49 -1.21 5.49
C GLU A 332 -23.94 0.20 5.67
N ARG A 333 -24.82 1.19 5.86
CA ARG A 333 -24.46 2.60 5.99
C ARG A 333 -24.79 3.15 7.38
N GLY A 334 -23.88 3.96 7.92
CA GLY A 334 -24.07 4.69 9.17
C GLY A 334 -24.09 3.81 10.42
N SER A 335 -24.30 4.44 11.58
CA SER A 335 -24.34 3.73 12.88
C SER A 335 -25.54 2.79 13.02
N GLU A 336 -26.66 3.11 12.37
CA GLU A 336 -27.87 2.28 12.38
C GLU A 336 -27.79 1.07 11.42
N ARG A 337 -26.68 0.97 10.66
CA ARG A 337 -26.42 -0.12 9.70
C ARG A 337 -27.56 -0.30 8.70
N GLU A 338 -28.00 0.83 8.12
CA GLU A 338 -29.02 0.83 7.08
C GLU A 338 -28.55 -0.02 5.89
N LYS A 339 -29.38 -0.98 5.46
CA LYS A 339 -29.04 -1.85 4.34
C LYS A 339 -29.28 -1.13 3.02
N VAL A 340 -28.22 -0.96 2.24
CA VAL A 340 -28.26 -0.33 0.91
C VAL A 340 -27.82 -1.35 -0.15
N GLY A 341 -28.38 -1.25 -1.36
CA GLY A 341 -28.08 -2.15 -2.47
C GLY A 341 -27.78 -1.38 -3.75
N TYR A 342 -26.84 -1.88 -4.56
CA TYR A 342 -26.51 -1.33 -5.88
C TYR A 342 -26.47 -2.42 -6.94
N ARG A 343 -26.85 -2.06 -8.17
CA ARG A 343 -26.61 -2.87 -9.36
C ARG A 343 -25.55 -2.24 -10.25
N ALA A 344 -24.41 -2.89 -10.38
CA ALA A 344 -23.23 -2.33 -11.03
C ALA A 344 -22.72 -3.23 -12.15
N ARG A 345 -22.31 -2.66 -13.28
CA ARG A 345 -21.71 -3.46 -14.38
C ARG A 345 -20.35 -4.04 -13.98
N ARG A 346 -19.51 -3.23 -13.35
CA ARG A 346 -18.15 -3.60 -12.94
C ARG A 346 -17.90 -3.27 -11.47
N ILE A 347 -16.99 -4.02 -10.88
CA ILE A 347 -16.57 -3.83 -9.49
C ILE A 347 -15.07 -3.58 -9.46
N VAL A 348 -14.63 -2.57 -8.71
CA VAL A 348 -13.23 -2.31 -8.41
C VAL A 348 -13.01 -2.44 -6.91
N LEU A 349 -12.19 -3.42 -6.50
CA LEU A 349 -11.84 -3.68 -5.12
C LEU A 349 -10.49 -3.03 -4.78
N ALA A 350 -10.52 -2.02 -3.92
CA ALA A 350 -9.36 -1.24 -3.45
C ALA A 350 -9.25 -1.27 -1.91
N LEU A 351 -9.45 -2.46 -1.33
CA LEU A 351 -9.68 -2.68 0.11
C LEU A 351 -8.44 -2.48 1.01
N GLY A 352 -7.24 -2.46 0.42
CA GLY A 352 -5.98 -2.48 1.16
C GLY A 352 -5.75 -3.79 1.94
N ASN A 353 -4.68 -3.83 2.75
CA ASN A 353 -4.29 -5.04 3.52
C ASN A 353 -4.59 -4.97 5.02
N ARG A 354 -4.98 -3.81 5.56
CA ARG A 354 -5.23 -3.64 7.00
C ARG A 354 -6.48 -4.40 7.47
N GLY A 355 -7.44 -4.59 6.57
CA GLY A 355 -8.68 -5.27 6.89
C GLY A 355 -9.55 -4.49 7.89
N THR A 356 -10.65 -5.10 8.32
CA THR A 356 -11.52 -4.54 9.36
C THR A 356 -10.95 -4.95 10.73
N PRO A 357 -10.79 -4.03 11.70
CA PRO A 357 -10.34 -4.39 13.04
C PRO A 357 -11.22 -5.48 13.66
N MET A 358 -10.60 -6.47 14.29
CA MET A 358 -11.34 -7.47 15.04
C MET A 358 -12.03 -6.81 16.23
N LYS A 359 -13.29 -7.16 16.45
CA LYS A 359 -14.14 -6.67 17.53
C LYS A 359 -14.02 -7.56 18.76
N LEU A 360 -14.10 -6.97 19.95
CA LEU A 360 -14.20 -7.63 21.25
C LEU A 360 -15.49 -8.46 21.34
N LYS A 361 -16.57 -8.02 20.69
CA LYS A 361 -17.90 -8.65 20.70
C LYS A 361 -18.48 -8.77 22.10
N VAL A 362 -18.41 -7.68 22.86
CA VAL A 362 -18.90 -7.63 24.25
C VAL A 362 -19.92 -6.50 24.43
N PRO A 363 -20.85 -6.62 25.40
CA PRO A 363 -21.75 -5.53 25.73
C PRO A 363 -20.98 -4.25 26.07
N GLY A 364 -21.43 -3.12 25.54
CA GLY A 364 -20.81 -1.80 25.72
C GLY A 364 -19.64 -1.48 24.79
N GLU A 365 -19.29 -2.36 23.85
CA GLU A 365 -18.19 -2.12 22.90
C GLU A 365 -18.40 -0.90 21.98
N GLU A 366 -19.64 -0.63 21.59
CA GLU A 366 -20.02 0.50 20.70
C GLU A 366 -20.32 1.79 21.49
N MET A 367 -19.99 1.83 22.79
CA MET A 367 -20.26 2.96 23.67
C MET A 367 -19.51 4.21 23.22
N LYS A 368 -20.26 5.31 23.12
CA LYS A 368 -19.74 6.65 22.88
C LYS A 368 -19.62 7.41 24.19
N ILE A 369 -18.56 8.20 24.31
CA ILE A 369 -18.33 9.09 25.44
C ILE A 369 -18.18 10.52 24.93
N THR A 370 -18.77 11.47 25.66
CA THR A 370 -18.65 12.90 25.36
C THR A 370 -17.71 13.54 26.37
N ARG A 371 -16.62 14.13 25.89
CA ARG A 371 -15.67 14.89 26.71
C ARG A 371 -15.19 16.09 25.90
N ASP A 372 -15.09 17.25 26.55
CA ASP A 372 -14.63 18.50 25.93
C ASP A 372 -15.37 18.83 24.63
N GLU A 373 -16.71 18.71 24.67
CA GLU A 373 -17.64 18.92 23.54
C GLU A 373 -17.45 17.99 22.34
N ARG A 374 -16.60 16.97 22.46
CA ARG A 374 -16.38 15.95 21.43
C ARG A 374 -16.95 14.61 21.87
N THR A 375 -17.70 14.00 20.97
CA THR A 375 -18.21 12.64 21.14
C THR A 375 -17.33 11.69 20.37
N GLU A 376 -16.80 10.67 21.06
CA GLU A 376 -15.90 9.68 20.47
C GLU A 376 -16.17 8.28 21.03
N ASP A 377 -15.69 7.26 20.32
CA ASP A 377 -15.82 5.88 20.77
C ASP A 377 -14.92 5.63 22.00
N LYS A 378 -15.49 5.00 23.03
CA LYS A 378 -14.76 4.57 24.23
C LYS A 378 -13.76 3.46 23.90
N VAL A 379 -14.14 2.56 22.99
CA VAL A 379 -13.28 1.50 22.45
C VAL A 379 -12.65 1.95 21.15
N LYS A 380 -11.33 2.05 21.14
CA LYS A 380 -10.50 2.42 19.99
C LYS A 380 -9.72 1.20 19.53
N TYR A 381 -9.53 1.05 18.23
CA TYR A 381 -8.78 -0.08 17.63
C TYR A 381 -7.40 0.36 17.11
N LYS A 382 -6.99 1.58 17.47
CA LYS A 382 -5.73 2.20 17.08
C LYS A 382 -5.33 3.25 18.11
N LEU A 383 -4.02 3.43 18.29
CA LEU A 383 -3.44 4.53 19.02
C LEU A 383 -2.69 5.43 18.02
N THR A 384 -3.30 6.54 17.60
CA THR A 384 -2.71 7.45 16.60
C THR A 384 -1.73 8.43 17.25
N ASP A 385 -2.10 8.99 18.40
CA ASP A 385 -1.28 9.94 19.15
C ASP A 385 -1.41 9.65 20.66
N PRO A 386 -0.37 9.11 21.32
CA PRO A 386 -0.40 8.85 22.75
C PRO A 386 -0.43 10.13 23.59
N THR A 387 0.03 11.27 23.05
CA THR A 387 0.19 12.52 23.81
C THR A 387 -1.15 13.19 24.16
N VAL A 388 -2.23 12.80 23.47
CA VAL A 388 -3.61 13.21 23.74
C VAL A 388 -4.12 12.66 25.07
N TYR A 389 -3.59 11.53 25.53
CA TYR A 389 -4.03 10.89 26.77
C TYR A 389 -3.06 11.24 27.90
N ARG A 390 -3.57 11.96 28.91
CA ARG A 390 -2.82 12.33 30.10
C ARG A 390 -3.69 12.13 31.33
N ARG A 391 -3.12 11.52 32.38
CA ARG A 391 -3.82 11.21 33.64
C ARG A 391 -5.15 10.48 33.40
N LYS A 392 -5.14 9.50 32.50
CA LYS A 392 -6.30 8.65 32.18
C LYS A 392 -6.07 7.22 32.67
N ARG A 393 -7.18 6.53 32.95
CA ARG A 393 -7.22 5.09 33.19
C ARG A 393 -7.48 4.38 31.87
N LEU A 394 -6.44 3.77 31.31
CA LEU A 394 -6.46 3.23 29.95
C LEU A 394 -6.31 1.71 30.01
N VAL A 395 -7.16 1.01 29.27
CA VAL A 395 -7.05 -0.44 29.13
C VAL A 395 -6.55 -0.76 27.73
N VAL A 396 -5.48 -1.52 27.61
CA VAL A 396 -4.99 -2.05 26.34
C VAL A 396 -5.30 -3.54 26.28
N VAL A 397 -5.96 -3.99 25.23
CA VAL A 397 -6.32 -5.40 25.02
C VAL A 397 -5.50 -5.97 23.88
N GLY A 398 -4.76 -7.06 24.14
CA GLY A 398 -3.93 -7.72 23.15
C GLY A 398 -2.52 -8.02 23.64
N ALA A 399 -1.78 -8.82 22.88
CA ALA A 399 -0.45 -9.30 23.23
C ALA A 399 0.54 -9.33 22.06
N GLY A 400 0.15 -8.75 20.91
CA GLY A 400 1.05 -8.59 19.77
C GLY A 400 1.80 -7.26 19.82
N ASN A 401 2.78 -7.08 18.93
CA ASN A 401 3.64 -5.89 18.87
C ASN A 401 2.85 -4.57 19.00
N SER A 402 1.79 -4.36 18.20
CA SER A 402 1.01 -3.12 18.27
C SER A 402 0.31 -2.88 19.61
N ALA A 403 -0.09 -3.94 20.32
CA ALA A 403 -0.69 -3.81 21.65
C ALA A 403 0.38 -3.42 22.69
N ILE A 404 1.53 -4.06 22.62
CA ILE A 404 2.64 -3.82 23.53
C ILE A 404 3.22 -2.42 23.33
N GLU A 405 3.45 -2.01 22.09
CA GLU A 405 3.90 -0.66 21.75
C GLU A 405 2.91 0.39 22.25
N ALA A 406 1.60 0.18 22.04
CA ALA A 406 0.58 1.10 22.54
C ALA A 406 0.60 1.19 24.07
N ALA A 407 0.74 0.07 24.78
CA ALA A 407 0.80 0.07 26.24
C ALA A 407 2.04 0.84 26.76
N VAL A 408 3.21 0.65 26.12
CA VAL A 408 4.44 1.37 26.47
C VAL A 408 4.36 2.85 26.13
N ASP A 409 3.88 3.21 24.94
CA ASP A 409 3.78 4.61 24.47
C ASP A 409 2.82 5.47 25.31
N LEU A 410 1.87 4.83 26.01
CA LEU A 410 0.95 5.48 26.93
C LEU A 410 1.56 5.80 28.31
N VAL A 411 2.68 5.18 28.69
CA VAL A 411 3.37 5.41 29.98
C VAL A 411 4.79 5.96 29.82
N ALA A 412 5.37 5.89 28.64
CA ALA A 412 6.74 6.29 28.35
C ALA A 412 6.88 6.88 26.94
N ARG A 413 8.03 7.52 26.69
CA ARG A 413 8.52 7.88 25.36
C ARG A 413 9.62 6.91 24.99
N ARG A 414 9.49 6.26 23.84
CA ARG A 414 10.51 5.39 23.27
C ARG A 414 11.54 6.23 22.51
N ASN A 415 12.82 5.95 22.74
CA ASN A 415 13.92 6.51 21.96
C ASN A 415 14.90 5.37 21.63
N GLY A 416 14.69 4.73 20.48
CA GLY A 416 15.41 3.53 20.12
C GLY A 416 15.09 2.39 21.08
N ASP A 417 16.14 1.85 21.71
CA ASP A 417 16.08 0.77 22.69
C ASP A 417 15.65 1.24 24.10
N GLN A 418 15.78 2.53 24.39
CA GLN A 418 15.47 3.10 25.70
C GLN A 418 14.04 3.62 25.79
N ILE A 419 13.51 3.61 27.02
CA ILE A 419 12.25 4.24 27.38
C ILE A 419 12.47 5.28 28.49
N ALA A 420 11.81 6.42 28.35
CA ALA A 420 11.74 7.45 29.38
C ALA A 420 10.30 7.59 29.84
N PHE A 421 10.01 7.27 31.10
CA PHE A 421 8.66 7.38 31.64
C PHE A 421 8.14 8.81 31.61
N LEU A 422 6.82 8.94 31.45
CA LEU A 422 6.16 10.24 31.55
C LEU A 422 6.28 10.79 32.96
N SER A 423 6.27 12.12 33.06
CA SER A 423 6.27 12.81 34.34
C SER A 423 5.02 12.45 35.16
N GLU A 424 5.09 12.55 36.49
CA GLU A 424 3.96 12.22 37.37
C GLU A 424 2.68 13.02 37.04
N ASN A 425 2.83 14.23 36.51
CA ASN A 425 1.70 15.08 36.11
C ASN A 425 1.07 14.69 34.77
N GLU A 426 1.67 13.76 34.02
CA GLU A 426 1.24 13.33 32.69
C GLU A 426 0.92 11.84 32.62
N ILE A 427 1.55 11.03 33.48
CA ILE A 427 1.50 9.57 33.40
C ILE A 427 0.07 9.04 33.47
N ASN A 428 -0.21 8.02 32.65
CA ASN A 428 -1.49 7.33 32.61
C ASN A 428 -1.45 6.08 33.51
N GLU A 429 -2.61 5.69 34.03
CA GLU A 429 -2.79 4.38 34.65
C GLU A 429 -3.13 3.37 33.55
N VAL A 430 -2.18 2.51 33.17
CA VAL A 430 -2.36 1.56 32.06
C VAL A 430 -2.53 0.13 32.57
N THR A 431 -3.63 -0.49 32.16
CA THR A 431 -3.88 -1.92 32.36
C THR A 431 -3.78 -2.67 31.04
N LEU A 432 -2.90 -3.66 30.97
CA LEU A 432 -2.72 -4.56 29.82
C LEU A 432 -3.50 -5.87 30.06
N VAL A 433 -4.50 -6.15 29.21
CA VAL A 433 -5.34 -7.36 29.29
C VAL A 433 -4.94 -8.33 28.19
N ILE A 434 -4.45 -9.51 28.59
CA ILE A 434 -3.92 -10.55 27.72
C ILE A 434 -4.77 -11.82 27.88
N ARG A 435 -5.38 -12.26 26.77
CA ARG A 435 -6.27 -13.43 26.75
C ARG A 435 -5.58 -14.73 27.12
N SER A 436 -4.31 -14.87 26.75
CA SER A 436 -3.51 -16.09 26.94
C SER A 436 -2.14 -15.70 27.49
N ASP A 437 -1.10 -15.82 26.67
CA ASP A 437 0.27 -15.40 26.92
C ASP A 437 0.71 -14.37 25.87
N MET A 438 1.91 -13.80 26.04
CA MET A 438 2.59 -13.01 25.00
C MET A 438 2.74 -13.82 23.71
N LYS A 439 2.64 -13.15 22.56
CA LYS A 439 2.84 -13.86 21.29
C LYS A 439 4.30 -14.28 21.09
N ASN A 440 4.50 -15.40 20.42
CA ASN A 440 5.84 -15.89 20.04
C ASN A 440 6.55 -14.98 19.02
N ASP A 441 5.79 -14.22 18.22
CA ASP A 441 6.28 -13.26 17.24
C ASP A 441 6.45 -11.84 17.82
N LEU A 442 6.38 -11.71 19.15
CA LEU A 442 6.64 -10.44 19.83
C LEU A 442 8.13 -10.10 19.72
N LYS A 443 8.41 -8.92 19.14
CA LYS A 443 9.76 -8.40 18.97
C LYS A 443 10.48 -8.34 20.31
N PHE A 444 11.77 -8.66 20.29
CA PHE A 444 12.57 -8.77 21.51
C PHE A 444 12.60 -7.44 22.27
N LEU A 445 12.78 -6.33 21.55
CA LEU A 445 12.80 -5.01 22.18
C LEU A 445 11.45 -4.65 22.82
N ASN A 446 10.34 -4.90 22.13
CA ASN A 446 9.00 -4.68 22.66
C ASN A 446 8.76 -5.51 23.93
N LYS A 447 9.25 -6.76 23.95
CA LYS A 447 9.20 -7.63 25.11
C LYS A 447 9.98 -7.04 26.28
N LEU A 448 11.22 -6.59 26.07
CA LEU A 448 12.03 -6.00 27.12
C LEU A 448 11.38 -4.74 27.72
N GLN A 449 10.92 -3.83 26.86
CA GLN A 449 10.32 -2.56 27.27
C GLN A 449 9.03 -2.77 28.08
N VAL A 450 8.17 -3.72 27.68
CA VAL A 450 6.94 -3.96 28.45
C VAL A 450 7.20 -4.63 29.79
N TYR A 451 8.17 -5.55 29.88
CA TYR A 451 8.54 -6.13 31.17
C TYR A 451 9.13 -5.08 32.10
N GLN A 452 9.99 -4.19 31.60
CA GLN A 452 10.48 -3.05 32.38
C GLN A 452 9.31 -2.21 32.94
N CYS A 453 8.34 -1.84 32.10
CA CYS A 453 7.16 -1.10 32.54
C CYS A 453 6.32 -1.85 33.59
N ILE A 454 6.25 -3.19 33.51
CA ILE A 454 5.51 -4.03 34.48
C ILE A 454 6.28 -4.09 35.80
N ASP A 455 7.59 -4.35 35.75
CA ASP A 455 8.46 -4.49 36.93
C ASP A 455 8.55 -3.17 37.71
N GLU A 456 8.55 -2.04 37.02
CA GLU A 456 8.49 -0.69 37.62
C GLU A 456 7.08 -0.27 38.06
N GLY A 457 6.07 -1.15 37.90
CA GLY A 457 4.69 -0.91 38.32
C GLY A 457 3.94 0.15 37.50
N LYS A 458 4.46 0.53 36.33
CA LYS A 458 3.83 1.52 35.43
C LYS A 458 2.72 0.91 34.57
N ILE A 459 2.79 -0.39 34.30
CA ILE A 459 1.74 -1.15 33.59
C ILE A 459 1.28 -2.31 34.47
N LYS A 460 -0.04 -2.41 34.68
CA LYS A 460 -0.64 -3.58 35.33
C LYS A 460 -1.07 -4.60 34.28
N ALA A 461 -0.48 -5.79 34.28
CA ALA A 461 -0.81 -6.84 33.31
C ALA A 461 -1.71 -7.95 33.90
N TYR A 462 -2.74 -8.36 33.15
CA TYR A 462 -3.60 -9.49 33.48
C TYR A 462 -3.57 -10.54 32.37
N PHE A 463 -2.94 -11.68 32.65
CA PHE A 463 -2.89 -12.83 31.77
C PHE A 463 -4.11 -13.75 31.93
N GLY A 464 -4.38 -14.58 30.91
CA GLY A 464 -5.54 -15.49 30.93
C GLY A 464 -6.88 -14.77 31.13
N THR A 465 -6.99 -13.51 30.71
CA THR A 465 -8.09 -12.61 31.06
C THR A 465 -8.65 -11.92 29.82
N GLY A 466 -9.97 -11.80 29.77
CA GLY A 466 -10.68 -11.04 28.73
C GLY A 466 -11.63 -10.02 29.36
N ILE A 467 -12.21 -9.16 28.53
CA ILE A 467 -13.29 -8.26 28.94
C ILE A 467 -14.61 -9.03 28.78
N LYS A 468 -15.47 -8.98 29.79
CA LYS A 468 -16.83 -9.54 29.75
C LYS A 468 -17.85 -8.49 29.34
N GLU A 469 -17.75 -7.30 29.91
CA GLU A 469 -18.69 -6.19 29.73
C GLU A 469 -17.95 -4.86 29.90
N ILE A 470 -18.38 -3.85 29.14
CA ILE A 470 -17.91 -2.48 29.22
C ILE A 470 -19.04 -1.59 29.72
N ARG A 471 -18.78 -0.84 30.79
CA ARG A 471 -19.72 0.12 31.41
C ARG A 471 -19.15 1.54 31.30
N ASP A 472 -19.90 2.54 31.74
CA ASP A 472 -19.56 3.97 31.56
C ASP A 472 -18.21 4.36 32.16
N ALA A 473 -17.88 3.88 33.36
CA ALA A 473 -16.65 4.25 34.07
C ALA A 473 -15.78 3.05 34.47
N GLU A 474 -16.16 1.83 34.09
CA GLU A 474 -15.50 0.59 34.49
C GLU A 474 -15.66 -0.52 33.44
N ILE A 475 -14.83 -1.56 33.54
CA ILE A 475 -14.97 -2.81 32.81
C ILE A 475 -14.99 -4.00 33.75
N VAL A 476 -15.76 -5.01 33.37
CA VAL A 476 -15.78 -6.31 34.04
C VAL A 476 -14.80 -7.24 33.31
N LEU A 477 -13.81 -7.74 34.02
CA LEU A 477 -12.86 -8.73 33.51
C LEU A 477 -13.36 -10.15 33.82
N MET A 478 -13.10 -11.08 32.91
CA MET A 478 -13.38 -12.50 33.08
C MET A 478 -12.16 -13.37 32.81
N ASN A 479 -12.18 -14.58 33.36
CA ASN A 479 -11.29 -15.65 32.94
C ASN A 479 -11.53 -15.97 31.46
N ALA A 480 -10.49 -15.94 30.64
CA ALA A 480 -10.62 -16.14 29.20
C ALA A 480 -11.03 -17.57 28.79
N ARG A 481 -10.90 -18.56 29.69
CA ARG A 481 -11.24 -19.97 29.46
C ARG A 481 -12.60 -20.35 30.06
N THR A 482 -12.86 -19.93 31.30
CA THR A 482 -14.09 -20.31 32.02
C THR A 482 -15.21 -19.29 31.89
N SER A 483 -14.92 -18.08 31.39
CA SER A 483 -15.85 -16.94 31.33
C SER A 483 -16.39 -16.48 32.69
N GLU A 484 -15.82 -16.98 33.79
CA GLU A 484 -16.13 -16.54 35.15
C GLU A 484 -15.61 -15.13 35.37
N GLU A 485 -16.42 -14.30 36.04
CA GLU A 485 -16.01 -12.95 36.42
C GLU A 485 -14.84 -13.01 37.40
N LYS A 486 -13.82 -12.19 37.13
CA LYS A 486 -12.64 -12.09 37.98
C LYS A 486 -12.70 -10.87 38.86
N LEU A 487 -12.84 -9.69 38.24
CA LEU A 487 -12.78 -8.40 38.92
C LEU A 487 -13.30 -7.30 38.00
N THR A 488 -13.68 -6.18 38.62
CA THR A 488 -14.08 -4.96 37.93
C THR A 488 -13.02 -3.90 38.15
N ILE A 489 -12.60 -3.20 37.10
CA ILE A 489 -11.64 -2.08 37.20
C ILE A 489 -12.20 -0.81 36.58
N PRO A 490 -11.87 0.37 37.13
CA PRO A 490 -12.23 1.63 36.51
C PRO A 490 -11.46 1.84 35.19
N ASN A 491 -12.11 2.46 34.21
CA ASN A 491 -11.46 2.83 32.96
C ASN A 491 -12.14 4.03 32.28
N ASP A 492 -11.34 4.82 31.58
CA ASP A 492 -11.80 5.92 30.74
C ASP A 492 -11.83 5.52 29.26
N TYR A 493 -10.81 4.81 28.77
CA TYR A 493 -10.74 4.33 27.37
C TYR A 493 -10.22 2.90 27.28
N ILE A 494 -10.51 2.26 26.15
CA ILE A 494 -10.05 0.91 25.82
C ILE A 494 -9.38 0.94 24.44
N PHE A 495 -8.15 0.45 24.32
CA PHE A 495 -7.46 0.21 23.07
C PHE A 495 -7.48 -1.29 22.76
N ALA A 496 -8.42 -1.71 21.91
CA ALA A 496 -8.56 -3.09 21.43
C ALA A 496 -7.56 -3.37 20.29
N MET A 497 -6.31 -3.63 20.66
CA MET A 497 -5.18 -3.87 19.75
C MET A 497 -5.06 -5.37 19.41
N ILE A 498 -6.17 -5.99 19.02
CA ILE A 498 -6.29 -7.44 18.85
C ILE A 498 -6.05 -7.94 17.42
N GLY A 499 -5.77 -7.04 16.47
CA GLY A 499 -5.51 -7.35 15.06
C GLY A 499 -6.72 -7.03 14.15
N GLY A 500 -6.60 -7.32 12.86
CA GLY A 500 -7.66 -7.13 11.86
C GLY A 500 -7.86 -8.38 11.01
N ASP A 501 -9.09 -8.59 10.54
CA ASP A 501 -9.39 -9.67 9.59
C ASP A 501 -8.97 -9.21 8.18
N ARG A 502 -8.03 -9.92 7.56
CA ARG A 502 -7.62 -9.63 6.19
C ARG A 502 -8.84 -9.78 5.26
N PRO A 503 -8.92 -9.04 4.15
CA PRO A 503 -10.08 -9.14 3.26
C PRO A 503 -10.19 -10.50 2.54
N THR A 504 -9.29 -11.45 2.80
CA THR A 504 -9.25 -12.79 2.19
C THR A 504 -10.62 -13.47 2.18
N ARG A 505 -11.30 -13.58 3.33
CA ARG A 505 -12.62 -14.22 3.41
C ARG A 505 -13.68 -13.50 2.57
N PHE A 506 -13.60 -12.18 2.52
CA PHE A 506 -14.49 -11.36 1.71
C PHE A 506 -14.21 -11.55 0.21
N LEU A 507 -12.93 -11.63 -0.19
CA LEU A 507 -12.56 -11.92 -1.57
C LEU A 507 -12.99 -13.34 -1.99
N GLU A 508 -12.78 -14.33 -1.14
CA GLU A 508 -13.19 -15.72 -1.37
C GLU A 508 -14.71 -15.85 -1.51
N SER A 509 -15.50 -15.09 -0.74
CA SER A 509 -16.96 -15.11 -0.84
C SER A 509 -17.50 -14.55 -2.17
N ILE A 510 -16.70 -13.73 -2.87
CA ILE A 510 -16.98 -13.25 -4.24
C ILE A 510 -16.58 -14.32 -5.28
N GLY A 511 -15.81 -15.33 -4.87
CA GLY A 511 -15.25 -16.36 -5.75
C GLY A 511 -13.84 -16.04 -6.28
N ILE A 512 -13.16 -15.04 -5.70
CA ILE A 512 -11.80 -14.67 -6.09
C ILE A 512 -10.81 -15.68 -5.52
N LYS A 513 -9.94 -16.22 -6.38
CA LYS A 513 -8.89 -17.17 -6.00
C LYS A 513 -7.71 -16.43 -5.37
N ILE A 514 -7.17 -16.99 -4.30
CA ILE A 514 -5.96 -16.53 -3.62
C ILE A 514 -4.83 -17.53 -3.95
N ALA A 515 -3.69 -17.04 -4.43
CA ALA A 515 -2.54 -17.86 -4.83
C ALA A 515 -1.40 -17.81 -3.82
#